data_AF-A0AAV0M561-F1
#
_entry.id   AF-A0AAV0M561-F1
#
_cell.length_a   1.000
_cell.length_b   1.000
_cell.length_c   1.000
_cell.angle_alpha   90.00
_cell.angle_beta   90.00
_cell.angle_gamma   90.00
#
_symmetry.space_group_name_H-M   'P 1'
#
loop_
_entity.id
_entity.type
_entity.pdbx_description
1 polymer ?
#
loop_
_entity_poly.entity_id
_entity_poly.type
_entity_poly.pdbx_seq_one_letter_code
_entity_poly.pdbx_strand_id
1 'polypeptide(L)' 'EAWKDIAEECRKPTPLPVALTDRVLNFARSISVIYENGDGYTNSHPLKAHIASLFAHPV' A
#
# COMPACT_ATOMS: atom_id res chain seq x y z
N GLU A 1 -4.21 -14.15 7.21
CA GLU A 1 -3.44 -14.14 8.47
C GLU A 1 -2.56 -12.91 8.61
N ALA A 2 -1.48 -12.71 7.84
CA ALA A 2 -0.55 -11.58 8.02
C ALA A 2 -1.18 -10.17 8.11
N TRP A 3 -2.21 -9.87 7.32
CA TRP A 3 -2.91 -8.57 7.41
C TRP A 3 -3.63 -8.34 8.76
N LYS A 4 -4.09 -9.40 9.42
CA LYS A 4 -4.70 -9.32 10.76
C LYS A 4 -3.65 -8.94 11.79
N ASP A 5 -2.49 -9.59 11.75
CA ASP A 5 -1.37 -9.32 12.65
C ASP A 5 -0.87 -7.88 12.50
N ILE A 6 -0.69 -7.41 11.26
CA ILE A 6 -0.33 -6.02 10.96
C ILE A 6 -1.37 -5.05 11.55
N ALA A 7 -2.66 -5.31 11.36
CA ALA A 7 -3.72 -4.44 11.88
C ALA A 7 -3.80 -4.44 13.41
N GLU A 8 -3.51 -5.57 14.06
CA GLU A 8 -3.44 -5.66 15.52
C GLU A 8 -2.25 -4.87 16.06
N GLU A 9 -1.06 -5.05 15.48
CA GLU A 9 0.15 -4.33 15.90
C GLU A 9 0.02 -2.81 15.67
N CYS A 10 -0.58 -2.37 14.56
CA CYS A 10 -0.83 -0.95 14.33
C CYS A 10 -1.83 -0.31 15.32
N ARG A 11 -2.61 -1.10 16.06
CA ARG A 11 -3.51 -0.60 17.11
C ARG A 11 -2.82 -0.47 18.47
N LYS A 12 -1.67 -1.12 18.66
CA LYS A 12 -0.94 -1.08 19.93
C LYS A 12 -0.21 0.27 20.06
N PRO A 13 -0.12 0.84 21.27
CA PRO A 13 0.74 2.00 21.51
C PRO A 13 2.18 1.65 21.11
N THR A 14 2.78 2.48 20.27
CA THR A 14 4.15 2.28 19.80
C THR A 14 5.02 3.46 20.21
N PRO A 15 6.28 3.25 20.62
CA PRO A 15 7.21 4.34 20.92
C PRO A 15 7.70 5.05 19.65
N LEU A 16 7.45 4.47 18.47
CA LEU A 16 7.82 5.04 17.19
C LEU A 16 6.85 6.17 16.78
N PRO A 17 7.31 7.20 16.05
CA PRO A 17 6.41 8.19 15.47
C PRO A 17 5.41 7.53 14.52
N VAL A 18 4.13 7.92 14.60
CA VAL A 18 3.05 7.40 13.73
C VAL A 18 3.39 7.55 12.24
N ALA A 19 4.03 8.66 11.86
CA ALA A 19 4.46 8.88 10.48
C ALA A 19 5.46 7.83 9.97
N LEU A 20 6.27 7.22 10.85
CA LEU A 20 7.20 6.15 10.48
C LEU A 20 6.47 4.83 10.28
N THR A 21 5.53 4.49 11.18
CA THR A 21 4.70 3.28 11.02
C THR A 21 3.79 3.37 9.80
N ASP A 22 3.24 4.56 9.51
CA ASP A 22 2.40 4.80 8.34
C ASP A 22 3.17 4.59 7.03
N ARG A 23 4.45 4.99 6.96
CA ARG A 23 5.28 4.74 5.77
C ARG A 23 5.40 3.25 5.47
N VAL A 24 5.68 2.43 6.48
CA VAL A 24 5.83 0.98 6.33
C VAL A 24 4.47 0.34 5.98
N LEU A 25 3.40 0.76 6.65
CA LEU A 25 2.05 0.25 6.40
C LEU A 25 1.58 0.60 4.98
N ASN A 26 1.79 1.83 4.52
CA ASN A 26 1.42 2.26 3.18
C ASN A 26 2.26 1.57 2.10
N PHE A 27 3.54 1.27 2.39
CA PHE A 27 4.35 0.44 1.51
C PHE A 27 3.79 -0.98 1.39
N ALA A 28 3.44 -1.63 2.49
CA ALA A 28 2.82 -2.96 2.43
C ALA A 28 1.49 -2.95 1.66
N ARG A 29 0.68 -1.89 1.82
CA ARG A 29 -0.58 -1.71 1.08
C ARG A 29 -0.34 -1.51 -0.41
N SER A 30 0.66 -0.72 -0.79
CA SER A 30 0.97 -0.50 -2.21
C SER A 30 1.38 -1.80 -2.90
N ILE A 31 2.08 -2.70 -2.21
CA ILE A 31 2.40 -4.03 -2.75
C ILE A 31 1.12 -4.84 -3.06
N SER A 32 0.11 -4.80 -2.19
CA SER A 32 -1.16 -5.48 -2.47
C SER A 32 -1.87 -4.92 -3.70
N VAL A 33 -1.77 -3.61 -3.95
CA VAL A 33 -2.29 -2.97 -5.16
C VAL A 33 -1.46 -3.35 -6.38
N ILE A 34 -0.13 -3.32 -6.27
CA ILE A 34 0.80 -3.65 -7.36
C ILE A 34 0.56 -5.08 -7.87
N TYR A 35 0.27 -6.01 -6.98
CA TYR A 35 0.10 -7.42 -7.31
C TYR A 35 -1.36 -7.89 -7.43
N GLU A 36 -2.34 -6.98 -7.34
CA GLU A 36 -3.76 -7.34 -7.37
C GLU A 36 -4.16 -8.07 -8.66
N ASN A 37 -3.62 -7.62 -9.80
CA ASN A 37 -3.99 -8.10 -11.14
C ASN A 37 -2.81 -8.77 -11.86
N GLY A 38 -1.94 -9.47 -11.12
CA GLY A 38 -0.74 -10.15 -11.64
C GLY A 38 0.56 -9.46 -11.26
N ASP A 39 1.64 -9.70 -12.00
CA ASP A 39 2.94 -9.05 -11.73
C ASP A 39 2.98 -7.61 -12.24
N GLY A 40 2.35 -6.70 -11.48
CA GLY A 40 2.38 -5.26 -11.77
C GLY A 40 3.74 -4.60 -11.54
N TYR A 41 4.68 -5.28 -10.87
CA TYR A 41 6.01 -4.73 -10.60
C TYR A 41 6.90 -4.86 -11.83
N THR A 42 7.01 -6.07 -12.40
CA THR A 42 7.79 -6.30 -13.62
C THR A 42 7.01 -5.88 -14.87
N ASN A 43 5.68 -6.07 -14.88
CA ASN A 43 4.80 -5.66 -15.97
C ASN A 43 3.78 -4.63 -15.46
N SER A 44 4.11 -3.34 -15.55
CA SER A 44 3.29 -2.25 -14.98
C SER A 44 1.98 -1.95 -15.71
N HIS A 45 1.67 -2.66 -16.81
CA HIS A 45 0.45 -2.42 -17.58
C HIS A 45 -0.85 -2.43 -16.74
N PRO A 46 -1.05 -3.35 -15.79
CA PRO A 46 -2.24 -3.38 -14.95
C PRO A 46 -2.43 -2.13 -14.07
N LEU A 47 -1.35 -1.38 -13.79
CA LEU A 47 -1.39 -0.20 -12.91
C LEU A 47 -1.76 1.10 -13.65
N LYS A 48 -1.87 1.06 -14.98
CA LYS A 48 -2.11 2.27 -15.79
C LYS A 48 -3.35 3.04 -15.35
N ALA A 49 -4.44 2.35 -15.01
CA ALA A 49 -5.66 2.97 -14.53
C ALA A 49 -5.47 3.66 -13.17
N HIS A 50 -4.74 3.04 -12.24
CA HIS A 50 -4.44 3.65 -10.94
C HIS A 50 -3.55 4.89 -11.06
N ILE A 51 -2.51 4.83 -11.91
CA ILE A 51 -1.61 5.96 -12.15
C ILE A 51 -2.39 7.13 -12.77
N ALA A 52 -3.24 6.86 -13.77
CA ALA A 52 -4.07 7.89 -14.38
C ALA A 52 -5.02 8.54 -13.37
N SER A 53 -5.68 7.73 -12.53
CA SER A 53 -6.57 8.22 -11.47
C SER A 53 -5.85 9.12 -10.45
N LEU A 54 -4.61 8.78 -10.07
CA LEU A 54 -3.86 9.52 -9.05
C LEU A 54 -3.18 10.80 -9.57
N PHE A 55 -2.72 10.79 -10.83
CA PHE A 55 -1.82 11.83 -11.33
C PHE A 55 -2.29 12.55 -12.60
N ALA A 56 -3.19 11.94 -13.37
CA ALA A 56 -3.64 12.50 -14.65
C ALA A 56 -5.05 13.10 -14.57
N HIS A 57 -5.91 12.58 -13.71
CA HIS A 57 -7.28 13.04 -13.55
C HIS A 57 -7.44 13.85 -12.26
N PRO A 58 -8.06 15.05 -12.31
CA PRO A 58 -8.42 15.79 -11.11
C PRO A 58 -9.52 15.07 -10.33
N VAL A 59 -9.58 15.36 -9.02
CA VAL A 59 -10.62 14.90 -8.09
C VAL A 59 -11.91 15.69 -8.26
#